data_AF-A0A975RH16-F1
#
_entry.id   AF-A0A975RH16-F1
#
_cell.length_a   1.000
_cell.length_b   1.000
_cell.length_c   1.000
_cell.angle_alpha   90.00
_cell.angle_beta   90.00
_cell.angle_gamma   90.00
#
_symmetry.space_group_name_H-M   'P 1'
#
loop_
_entity.id
_entity.type
_entity.pdbx_description
1 polymer ?
#
loop_
_entity_poly.entity_id
_entity_poly.type
_entity_poly.pdbx_seq_one_letter_code
_entity_poly.pdbx_strand_id
1 'polypeptide(L)'
;MNPQSAASARAMWLLRNEIYAQLDECEFLAMSDDEWDDEEEAAARGLLCDLVTVVRTVVGDHREDAQGRCKLCEKLWPCDSIDSVHRSMHAPDAGFAKLLEQR
;
A
#
# COMPACT_ATOMS: atom_id res chain seq x y z
N MET A 1 27.46 -1.09 16.25
CA MET A 1 26.02 -1.41 16.30
C MET A 1 25.29 -0.11 16.57
N ASN A 2 24.54 0.42 15.60
CA ASN A 2 23.85 1.70 15.73
C ASN A 2 22.49 1.44 16.41
N PRO A 3 22.11 2.13 17.51
CA PRO A 3 20.84 1.90 18.16
C PRO A 3 19.73 2.38 17.23
N GLN A 4 18.85 1.48 16.82
CA GLN A 4 17.69 1.78 16.01
C GLN A 4 16.86 2.86 16.74
N SER A 5 16.75 4.05 16.15
CA SER A 5 16.09 5.19 16.78
C SER A 5 14.64 4.87 17.13
N ALA A 6 14.06 5.52 18.15
CA ALA A 6 12.65 5.33 18.50
C ALA A 6 11.69 5.56 17.31
N ALA A 7 12.06 6.47 16.39
CA ALA A 7 11.33 6.68 15.15
C ALA A 7 11.37 5.45 14.22
N SER A 8 12.53 4.81 14.09
CA SER A 8 12.70 3.57 13.32
C SER A 8 11.95 2.39 13.93
N ALA A 9 11.94 2.25 15.26
CA ALA A 9 11.18 1.21 15.95
C ALA A 9 9.66 1.41 15.78
N ARG A 10 9.18 2.65 15.87
CA ARG A 10 7.77 2.99 15.61
C ARG A 10 7.37 2.73 14.16
N ALA A 11 8.21 3.11 13.20
CA ALA A 11 7.96 2.83 11.79
C ALA A 11 7.86 1.32 11.51
N MET A 12 8.76 0.52 12.11
CA MET A 12 8.73 -0.94 11.96
C MET A 12 7.48 -1.58 12.59
N TRP A 13 7.02 -1.04 13.72
CA TRP A 13 5.80 -1.49 14.38
C TRP A 13 4.56 -1.20 13.53
N LEU A 14 4.43 0.03 13.00
CA LEU A 14 3.32 0.43 12.12
C LEU A 14 3.29 -0.42 10.85
N LEU A 15 4.45 -0.65 10.24
CA LEU A 15 4.57 -1.47 9.05
C LEU A 15 4.09 -2.91 9.31
N ARG A 16 4.52 -3.52 10.42
CA ARG A 16 4.18 -4.92 10.74
C ARG A 16 2.77 -5.14 11.27
N ASN A 17 2.31 -4.31 12.19
CA ASN A 17 1.10 -4.61 12.96
C ASN A 17 -0.15 -3.96 12.37
N GLU A 18 0.01 -2.91 11.57
CA GLU A 18 -1.13 -2.24 10.94
C GLU A 18 -1.16 -2.60 9.46
N ILE A 19 -0.10 -2.24 8.71
CA ILE A 19 -0.13 -2.35 7.24
C ILE A 19 -0.08 -3.81 6.77
N TYR A 20 0.89 -4.61 7.24
CA TYR A 20 0.98 -6.01 6.80
C TYR A 20 -0.17 -6.87 7.34
N ALA A 21 -0.61 -6.66 8.59
CA ALA A 21 -1.73 -7.40 9.14
C ALA A 21 -3.02 -7.19 8.32
N GLN A 22 -3.27 -5.95 7.88
CA GLN A 22 -4.45 -5.62 7.09
C GLN A 22 -4.36 -6.14 5.64
N LEU A 23 -3.14 -6.25 5.10
CA LEU A 23 -2.90 -6.93 3.81
C LEU A 23 -3.10 -8.44 3.93
N ASP A 24 -2.62 -9.08 5.00
CA ASP A 24 -2.80 -10.50 5.27
C ASP A 24 -4.29 -10.84 5.41
N GLU A 25 -5.08 -9.96 6.03
CA GLU A 25 -6.54 -10.09 6.14
C GLU A 25 -7.23 -9.99 4.77
N CYS A 26 -6.80 -9.05 3.93
CA CYS A 26 -7.30 -8.94 2.56
C CYS A 26 -6.98 -10.21 1.73
N GLU A 27 -5.78 -10.76 1.88
CA GLU A 27 -5.35 -11.99 1.20
C GLU A 27 -6.17 -13.19 1.70
N PHE A 28 -6.38 -13.29 3.02
CA PHE A 28 -7.22 -14.33 3.62
C PHE A 28 -8.65 -14.30 3.07
N LEU A 29 -9.29 -13.12 3.05
CA LEU A 29 -10.64 -12.96 2.51
C LEU A 29 -10.68 -13.27 1.00
N ALA A 30 -9.69 -12.81 0.23
CA ALA A 30 -9.61 -13.06 -1.21
C ALA A 30 -9.36 -14.53 -1.57
N MET A 31 -8.78 -15.32 -0.66
CA MET A 31 -8.51 -16.75 -0.83
C MET A 31 -9.60 -17.67 -0.24
N SER A 32 -10.65 -17.12 0.39
CA SER A 32 -11.77 -17.93 0.86
C SER A 32 -12.50 -18.53 -0.36
N ASP A 33 -12.45 -19.85 -0.48
CA ASP A 33 -12.96 -20.65 -1.61
C ASP A 33 -14.44 -21.05 -1.42
N ASP A 34 -15.06 -20.61 -0.31
CA ASP A 34 -16.49 -20.75 -0.02
C ASP A 34 -17.26 -19.51 -0.49
N GLU A 35 -18.56 -19.65 -0.83
CA GLU A 35 -19.44 -18.50 -1.08
C GLU A 35 -19.42 -17.60 0.17
N TRP A 36 -18.85 -16.39 0.03
CA TRP A 36 -18.76 -15.43 1.12
C TRP A 36 -20.12 -15.22 1.76
N ASP A 37 -20.17 -15.29 3.09
CA ASP A 37 -21.37 -14.86 3.79
C ASP A 37 -21.49 -13.32 3.79
N ASP A 38 -22.65 -12.81 4.22
CA ASP A 38 -22.92 -11.36 4.23
C ASP A 38 -21.92 -10.59 5.12
N GLU A 39 -21.36 -11.21 6.16
CA GLU A 39 -20.38 -10.60 7.07
C GLU A 39 -19.00 -10.52 6.41
N GLU A 40 -18.57 -11.60 5.76
CA GLU A 40 -17.33 -11.65 4.98
C GLU A 40 -17.37 -10.69 3.78
N GLU A 41 -18.48 -10.61 3.06
CA GLU A 41 -18.66 -9.66 1.96
C GLU A 41 -18.62 -8.21 2.45
N ALA A 42 -19.24 -7.92 3.60
CA ALA A 42 -19.18 -6.61 4.22
C ALA A 42 -17.76 -6.25 4.68
N ALA A 43 -17.03 -7.19 5.30
CA ALA A 43 -15.65 -7.01 5.73
C ALA A 43 -14.72 -6.75 4.54
N ALA A 44 -14.79 -7.57 3.50
CA ALA A 44 -14.00 -7.42 2.28
C ALA A 44 -14.29 -6.09 1.57
N ARG A 45 -15.56 -5.67 1.48
CA ARG A 45 -15.93 -4.35 0.96
C ARG A 45 -15.33 -3.22 1.79
N GLY A 46 -15.40 -3.32 3.11
CA GLY A 46 -14.80 -2.34 4.03
C GLY A 46 -13.29 -2.20 3.79
N LEU A 47 -12.59 -3.32 3.77
CA LEU A 47 -11.14 -3.37 3.54
C LEU A 47 -10.74 -2.81 2.17
N LEU A 48 -11.46 -3.18 1.10
CA LEU A 48 -11.23 -2.62 -0.23
C LEU A 48 -11.46 -1.11 -0.26
N CYS A 49 -12.50 -0.62 0.42
CA CYS A 49 -12.77 0.82 0.54
C CYS A 49 -11.65 1.55 1.28
N ASP A 50 -11.12 0.96 2.36
CA ASP A 50 -10.02 1.53 3.12
C ASP A 50 -8.72 1.55 2.29
N LEU A 51 -8.40 0.46 1.60
CA LEU A 51 -7.23 0.37 0.73
C LEU A 51 -7.29 1.41 -0.39
N VAL A 52 -8.45 1.55 -1.05
CA VAL A 52 -8.67 2.59 -2.08
C VAL A 52 -8.49 3.99 -1.48
N THR A 53 -8.96 4.22 -0.26
CA THR A 53 -8.80 5.51 0.44
C THR A 53 -7.35 5.82 0.76
N VAL A 54 -6.58 4.83 1.23
CA VAL A 54 -5.15 4.96 1.48
C VAL A 54 -4.40 5.27 0.19
N VAL A 55 -4.63 4.50 -0.87
CA VAL A 55 -3.98 4.72 -2.18
C VAL A 55 -4.31 6.11 -2.73
N ARG A 56 -5.58 6.55 -2.64
CA ARG A 56 -6.00 7.90 -3.06
C ARG A 56 -5.33 9.00 -2.25
N THR A 57 -5.22 8.81 -0.93
CA THR A 57 -4.54 9.77 -0.06
C THR A 57 -3.06 9.90 -0.45
N VAL A 58 -2.35 8.77 -0.58
CA VAL A 58 -0.95 8.76 -1.00
C VAL A 58 -0.78 9.43 -2.36
N VAL A 59 -1.57 9.02 -3.36
CA VAL A 59 -1.53 9.63 -4.69
C VAL A 59 -1.87 11.12 -4.65
N GLY A 60 -2.79 11.56 -3.78
CA GLY A 60 -3.15 12.97 -3.62
C GLY A 60 -2.08 13.84 -2.97
N ASP A 61 -1.25 13.27 -2.08
CA ASP A 61 -0.10 13.96 -1.48
C ASP A 61 1.01 14.20 -2.51
N HIS A 62 1.15 13.28 -3.46
CA HIS A 62 1.98 13.43 -4.63
C HIS A 62 1.26 14.36 -5.64
N ARG A 63 1.75 15.59 -5.80
CA ARG A 63 1.16 16.56 -6.73
C ARG A 63 2.22 17.44 -7.38
N GLU A 64 1.95 17.88 -8.60
CA GLU A 64 2.83 18.78 -9.35
C GLU A 64 2.89 20.20 -8.71
N ASP A 65 4.09 20.78 -8.67
CA ASP A 65 4.36 22.17 -8.31
C ASP A 65 4.39 23.08 -9.54
N ALA A 66 4.62 24.38 -9.35
CA ALA A 66 4.65 25.34 -10.45
C ALA A 66 5.85 25.14 -11.41
N GLN A 67 6.80 24.28 -11.06
CA GLN A 67 8.01 23.98 -11.83
C GLN A 67 7.98 22.57 -12.42
N GLY A 68 6.84 21.88 -12.37
CA GLY A 68 6.68 20.54 -12.93
C GLY A 68 7.30 19.43 -12.08
N ARG A 69 7.49 19.64 -10.78
CA ARG A 69 8.02 18.64 -9.83
C ARG A 69 6.98 18.19 -8.83
N CYS A 70 7.11 16.99 -8.31
CA CYS A 70 6.33 16.51 -7.19
C CYS A 70 6.64 17.32 -5.93
N LYS A 71 5.61 17.88 -5.27
CA LYS A 71 5.76 18.60 -4.00
C LYS A 71 6.26 17.75 -2.84
N LEU A 72 6.08 16.43 -2.91
CA LEU A 72 6.48 15.50 -1.85
C LEU A 72 7.88 14.90 -2.08
N CYS A 73 8.18 14.50 -3.33
CA CYS A 73 9.46 13.88 -3.67
C CYS A 73 10.52 14.87 -4.16
N GLU A 74 10.11 16.08 -4.53
CA GLU A 74 10.95 17.12 -5.17
C GLU A 74 11.60 16.68 -6.50
N LYS A 75 11.13 15.57 -7.09
CA LYS A 75 11.54 15.06 -8.42
C LYS A 75 10.57 15.53 -9.51
N LEU A 76 10.97 15.41 -10.78
CA LEU A 76 10.08 15.65 -11.93
C LEU A 76 8.77 14.85 -11.80
N TRP A 77 7.67 15.48 -12.20
CA TRP A 77 6.35 14.87 -12.21
C TRP A 77 6.07 14.16 -13.56
N PRO A 78 5.43 12.97 -13.57
CA PRO A 78 5.11 12.13 -12.42
C PRO A 78 6.38 11.57 -11.76
N CYS A 79 6.40 11.53 -10.43
CA CYS A 79 7.56 11.01 -9.70
C CYS A 79 7.54 9.48 -9.63
N ASP A 80 8.70 8.88 -9.35
CA ASP A 80 8.89 7.42 -9.26
C ASP A 80 7.84 6.70 -8.39
N SER A 81 7.37 7.33 -7.31
CA SER A 81 6.33 6.75 -6.44
C SER A 81 4.99 6.57 -7.15
N ILE A 82 4.56 7.58 -7.93
CA ILE A 82 3.31 7.53 -8.72
C ILE A 82 3.45 6.48 -9.82
N ASP A 83 4.59 6.47 -10.51
CA ASP A 83 4.88 5.46 -11.51
C ASP A 83 4.88 4.05 -10.93
N SER A 84 5.39 3.89 -9.70
CA SER A 84 5.38 2.61 -8.99
C SER A 84 3.96 2.16 -8.66
N VAL A 85 3.14 3.04 -8.10
CA VAL A 85 1.72 2.76 -7.81
C VAL A 85 0.98 2.38 -9.10
N HIS A 86 1.15 3.16 -10.16
CA HIS A 86 0.54 2.89 -11.47
C HIS A 86 0.93 1.50 -12.01
N ARG A 87 2.22 1.15 -11.97
CA ARG A 87 2.69 -0.19 -12.40
C ARG A 87 2.12 -1.30 -11.54
N SER A 88 2.10 -1.13 -10.22
CA SER A 88 1.53 -2.13 -9.29
C SER A 88 0.05 -2.35 -9.51
N MET A 89 -0.71 -1.32 -9.87
CA MET A 89 -2.13 -1.45 -10.22
C MET A 89 -2.37 -2.14 -11.57
N HIS A 90 -1.46 -1.95 -12.54
CA HIS A 90 -1.59 -2.53 -13.89
C HIS A 90 -1.07 -3.97 -14.01
N ALA A 91 -0.17 -4.39 -13.11
CA ALA A 91 0.40 -5.73 -13.08
C ALA A 91 0.56 -6.22 -11.63
N PRO A 92 -0.56 -6.44 -10.90
CA PRO A 92 -0.54 -6.80 -9.48
C PRO A 92 0.26 -8.09 -9.23
N ASP A 93 0.09 -9.11 -10.07
CA ASP A 93 0.75 -10.41 -9.94
C ASP A 93 2.28 -10.29 -10.00
N ALA A 94 2.80 -9.44 -10.89
CA ALA A 94 4.23 -9.19 -11.02
C ALA A 94 4.78 -8.38 -9.84
N GLY A 95 3.97 -7.50 -9.25
CA GLY A 95 4.30 -6.78 -8.02
C GLY A 95 4.35 -7.72 -6.80
N PHE A 96 3.39 -8.62 -6.71
CA PHE A 96 3.27 -9.59 -5.61
C PHE A 96 4.41 -10.62 -5.63
N ALA A 97 4.74 -11.17 -6.81
CA ALA A 97 5.88 -12.07 -6.98
C ALA A 97 7.20 -11.43 -6.52
N LYS A 98 7.41 -10.15 -6.84
CA LYS A 98 8.59 -9.38 -6.43
C LYS A 98 8.71 -9.19 -4.92
N LEU A 99 7.58 -9.09 -4.20
CA LEU A 99 7.56 -8.96 -2.75
C LEU A 99 7.91 -10.29 -2.08
N LEU A 100 7.42 -11.41 -2.63
CA LEU A 100 7.74 -12.75 -2.13
C LEU A 100 9.22 -13.11 -2.32
N GLU A 101 9.86 -12.62 -3.37
CA GLU A 101 11.30 -12.82 -3.63
C GLU A 101 12.22 -12.00 -2.71
N GLN A 102 11.69 -10.98 -1.99
CA GLN A 102 12.46 -10.11 -1.10
C GLN A 102 12.40 -10.53 0.38
N ARG A 103 11.75 -11.68 0.67
CA ARG A 103 11.62 -12.27 2.00
C ARG A 103 12.71 -13.30 2.27
#